data_AF-A0A4Y8C7D2-F1
#
_entry.id   AF-A0A4Y8C7D2-F1
#
_cell.length_a   1.000
_cell.length_b   1.000
_cell.length_c   1.000
_cell.angle_alpha   90.00
_cell.angle_beta   90.00
_cell.angle_gamma   90.00
#
_symmetry.space_group_name_H-M   'P 1'
#
loop_
_entity.id
_entity.type
_entity.pdbx_description
1 polymer ?
#
loop_
_entity_poly.entity_id
_entity_poly.type
_entity_poly.pdbx_seq_one_letter_code
_entity_poly.pdbx_strand_id
1 'polypeptide(L)'
;FIDNLYAAILALGLNSSAYIAEIVRSGINSVDKGQIEAARAMGLDYKTSMKEIILPQATKNILPALANEFISLFKETSVVG
;
A
#
# COMPACT_ATOMS: atom_id res chain seq x y z
N PHE A 1 -9.44 -10.92 29.27
CA PHE A 1 -10.21 -10.29 28.17
C PHE A 1 -9.37 -9.24 27.46
N ILE A 2 -8.82 -8.25 28.19
CA ILE A 2 -7.92 -7.22 27.64
C ILE A 2 -6.68 -7.81 26.94
N ASP A 3 -6.06 -8.85 27.50
CA ASP A 3 -4.87 -9.48 26.88
C ASP A 3 -5.18 -10.13 25.52
N ASN A 4 -6.39 -10.66 25.35
CA ASN A 4 -6.80 -11.30 24.09
C ASN A 4 -7.07 -10.26 23.00
N LEU A 5 -7.64 -9.10 23.37
CA LEU A 5 -7.83 -7.97 22.46
C LEU A 5 -6.48 -7.43 21.95
N TYR A 6 -5.49 -7.25 22.83
CA TYR A 6 -4.16 -6.81 22.42
C TYR A 6 -3.45 -7.85 21.54
N ALA A 7 -3.55 -9.14 21.88
CA ALA A 7 -3.00 -10.21 21.04
C ALA A 7 -3.64 -10.23 19.64
N ALA A 8 -4.96 -10.09 19.55
CA ALA A 8 -5.68 -10.01 18.28
C ALA A 8 -5.28 -8.80 17.43
N ILE A 9 -5.18 -7.61 18.05
CA ILE A 9 -4.74 -6.38 17.37
C ILE A 9 -3.31 -6.54 16.83
N LEU A 10 -2.40 -7.10 17.63
CA LEU A 10 -1.02 -7.30 17.20
C LEU A 10 -0.92 -8.33 16.07
N ALA A 11 -1.62 -9.46 16.20
CA ALA A 11 -1.58 -10.52 15.19
C ALA A 11 -2.15 -10.05 13.85
N LEU A 12 -3.37 -9.50 13.85
CA LEU A 12 -4.03 -8.99 12.63
C LEU A 12 -3.34 -7.75 12.08
N GLY A 13 -2.93 -6.83 12.95
CA GLY A 13 -2.25 -5.59 12.56
C GLY A 13 -0.91 -5.85 11.89
N LEU A 14 -0.09 -6.76 12.44
CA LEU A 14 1.19 -7.13 11.83
C LEU A 14 1.00 -7.84 10.49
N ASN A 15 0.04 -8.77 10.42
CA ASN A 15 -0.25 -9.49 9.18
C ASN A 15 -0.67 -8.50 8.08
N SER A 16 -1.66 -7.66 8.34
CA SER A 16 -2.14 -6.70 7.34
C SER A 16 -1.12 -5.62 6.99
N SER A 17 -0.27 -5.20 7.94
CA SER A 17 0.81 -4.26 7.64
C SER A 17 1.77 -4.80 6.57
N ALA A 18 2.05 -6.11 6.59
CA ALA A 18 2.87 -6.75 5.57
C ALA A 18 2.17 -6.74 4.19
N TYR A 19 0.87 -7.07 4.15
CA TYR A 19 0.07 -7.01 2.92
C TYR A 19 -0.01 -5.58 2.36
N ILE A 20 -0.29 -4.60 3.20
CA ILE A 20 -0.35 -3.18 2.82
C ILE A 20 1.00 -2.70 2.27
N ALA A 21 2.12 -3.06 2.90
CA ALA A 21 3.45 -2.71 2.42
C ALA A 21 3.70 -3.26 1.01
N GLU A 22 3.29 -4.50 0.76
CA GLU A 22 3.43 -5.14 -0.56
C GLU A 22 2.51 -4.54 -1.61
N ILE A 23 1.28 -4.15 -1.23
CA ILE A 23 0.34 -3.41 -2.09
C ILE A 23 0.94 -2.07 -2.52
N VAL A 24 1.49 -1.30 -1.58
CA VAL A 24 2.12 0.00 -1.89
C VAL A 24 3.34 -0.19 -2.79
N ARG A 25 4.21 -1.16 -2.48
CA ARG A 25 5.40 -1.48 -3.27
C ARG A 25 5.02 -1.89 -4.70
N SER A 26 4.05 -2.80 -4.83
CA SER A 26 3.55 -3.28 -6.13
C SER A 26 2.85 -2.17 -6.91
N GLY A 27 2.11 -1.30 -6.23
CA GLY A 27 1.49 -0.13 -6.83
C GLY A 27 2.51 0.85 -7.42
N ILE A 28 3.60 1.15 -6.70
CA ILE A 28 4.68 1.99 -7.24
C ILE A 28 5.37 1.30 -8.43
N ASN A 29 5.66 0.00 -8.33
CA ASN A 29 6.32 -0.76 -9.40
C ASN A 29 5.43 -1.01 -10.63
N SER A 30 4.11 -0.83 -10.50
CA SER A 30 3.17 -0.93 -11.61
C SER A 30 3.19 0.28 -12.55
N VAL A 31 3.79 1.39 -12.11
CA VAL A 31 3.98 2.57 -12.97
C VAL A 31 5.05 2.26 -14.00
N ASP A 32 4.77 2.63 -15.25
CA ASP A 32 5.68 2.40 -16.37
C ASP A 32 7.07 3.03 -16.10
N LYS A 33 8.13 2.26 -16.32
CA LYS A 33 9.52 2.71 -16.06
C LYS A 33 9.89 3.95 -16.87
N GLY A 34 9.30 4.12 -18.05
CA GLY A 34 9.45 5.30 -18.91
C GLY A 34 9.02 6.60 -18.23
N GLN A 35 8.12 6.57 -17.23
CA GLN A 35 7.76 7.76 -16.46
C GLN A 35 8.93 8.29 -15.63
N ILE A 36 9.72 7.39 -15.03
CA ILE A 36 10.91 7.76 -14.26
C ILE A 36 12.02 8.24 -15.21
N GLU A 37 12.19 7.59 -16.35
CA GLU A 37 13.17 7.98 -17.37
C GLU A 37 12.83 9.35 -17.97
N ALA A 38 11.55 9.61 -18.29
CA ALA A 38 11.07 10.90 -18.77
C ALA A 38 11.26 12.01 -17.73
N ALA A 39 10.94 11.74 -16.46
CA ALA A 39 11.13 12.71 -15.38
C ALA A 39 12.61 13.11 -15.23
N ARG A 40 13.52 12.13 -15.30
CA ARG A 40 14.97 12.36 -15.28
C ARG A 40 15.45 13.12 -16.51
N ALA A 41 14.92 12.81 -17.70
CA ALA A 41 15.25 13.53 -18.94
C ALA A 41 14.82 15.00 -18.91
N MET A 42 13.77 15.32 -18.15
CA MET A 42 13.32 16.70 -17.88
C MET A 42 14.09 17.37 -16.72
N GLY A 43 15.08 16.71 -16.12
CA GLY A 43 15.89 17.27 -15.04
C GLY A 43 15.21 17.28 -13.67
N LEU A 44 14.12 16.52 -13.48
CA LEU A 44 13.44 16.43 -12.19
C LEU A 44 14.24 15.56 -11.21
N ASP A 45 14.33 16.01 -9.96
CA ASP A 45 14.89 15.18 -8.89
C ASP A 45 13.95 14.01 -8.54
N TYR A 46 14.47 13.03 -7.81
CA TYR A 46 13.71 11.83 -7.44
C TYR A 46 12.47 12.15 -6.61
N LYS A 47 12.55 13.14 -5.71
CA LYS A 47 11.47 13.47 -4.79
C LYS A 47 10.29 14.11 -5.53
N THR A 48 10.58 15.00 -6.46
CA THR A 48 9.65 15.68 -7.34
C THR A 48 9.03 14.67 -8.30
N SER A 49 9.87 13.84 -8.95
CA SER A 49 9.41 12.75 -9.82
C SER A 49 8.45 11.82 -9.09
N MET A 50 8.80 11.41 -7.87
CA MET A 50 7.96 10.51 -7.06
C MET A 50 6.64 11.17 -6.68
N LYS A 51 6.68 12.42 -6.20
CA LYS A 51 5.49 13.13 -5.70
C LYS A 51 4.52 13.54 -6.81
N GLU A 52 5.03 14.03 -7.94
CA GLU A 52 4.21 14.68 -8.97
C GLU A 52 3.85 13.73 -10.12
N ILE A 53 4.64 12.68 -10.35
CA ILE A 53 4.45 11.78 -11.49
C ILE A 53 4.10 10.37 -11.01
N ILE A 54 4.96 9.74 -10.21
CA ILE A 54 4.84 8.30 -9.91
C ILE A 54 3.73 8.01 -8.90
N LEU A 55 3.69 8.68 -7.74
CA LEU A 55 2.68 8.44 -6.72
C LEU A 55 1.25 8.70 -7.21
N PRO A 56 0.95 9.79 -7.94
CA PRO A 56 -0.41 10.03 -8.47
C PRO A 56 -0.86 8.98 -9.49
N GLN A 57 0.07 8.31 -10.18
CA GLN A 57 -0.24 7.19 -11.07
C GLN A 57 -0.41 5.89 -10.29
N ALA A 58 0.51 5.61 -9.36
CA ALA A 58 0.49 4.43 -8.51
C ALA A 58 -0.77 4.34 -7.64
N THR A 59 -1.30 5.47 -7.16
CA THR A 59 -2.52 5.53 -6.31
C THR A 59 -3.73 4.91 -7.00
N LYS A 60 -3.83 4.99 -8.33
CA LYS A 60 -4.93 4.38 -9.11
C LYS A 60 -4.96 2.85 -8.96
N ASN A 61 -3.80 2.23 -8.71
CA ASN A 61 -3.68 0.79 -8.50
C ASN A 61 -3.65 0.43 -7.02
N ILE A 62 -3.05 1.28 -6.18
CA ILE A 62 -2.96 1.08 -4.72
C ILE A 62 -4.35 1.14 -4.06
N LEU A 63 -5.16 2.16 -4.38
CA LEU A 63 -6.43 2.40 -3.67
C LEU A 63 -7.43 1.23 -3.81
N PRO A 64 -7.67 0.67 -5.02
CA PRO A 64 -8.54 -0.50 -5.15
C PRO A 64 -8.02 -1.72 -4.39
N ALA A 65 -6.70 -1.95 -4.40
CA ALA A 65 -6.09 -3.07 -3.69
C ALA A 65 -6.20 -2.93 -2.17
N LEU A 66 -6.01 -1.72 -1.63
CA LEU A 66 -6.22 -1.42 -0.22
C LEU A 66 -7.69 -1.62 0.19
N ALA A 67 -8.64 -1.23 -0.65
CA ALA A 67 -10.06 -1.47 -0.38
C ALA A 67 -10.39 -2.97 -0.30
N ASN A 68 -9.81 -3.78 -1.19
CA ASN A 68 -9.96 -5.24 -1.14
C ASN A 68 -9.35 -5.84 0.14
N GLU A 69 -8.15 -5.40 0.52
CA GLU A 69 -7.49 -5.83 1.76
C GLU A 69 -8.31 -5.46 3.00
N PHE A 70 -8.85 -4.24 3.05
CA PHE A 70 -9.73 -3.80 4.13
C PHE A 70 -10.97 -4.70 4.28
N ILE A 71 -11.59 -5.09 3.17
CA ILE A 71 -12.73 -6.02 3.19
C ILE A 71 -12.32 -7.40 3.71
N SER A 72 -11.12 -7.89 3.36
CA SER A 72 -10.60 -9.16 3.89
C SER A 72 -10.38 -9.08 5.39
N LEU A 73 -9.67 -8.05 5.85
CA LEU A 73 -9.37 -7.84 7.26
C LEU A 73 -10.64 -7.71 8.09
N PHE A 74 -11.66 -7.01 7.57
CA PHE A 74 -12.95 -6.91 8.24
C PHE A 74 -13.61 -8.28 8.45
N LYS A 75 -13.55 -9.18 7.46
CA LYS A 75 -14.03 -10.56 7.60
C LYS A 75 -13.24 -11.34 8.64
N GLU A 76 -11.92 -11.22 8.65
CA GLU A 76 -11.04 -11.91 9.60
C GLU A 76 -11.27 -11.47 11.04
N THR A 77 -11.51 -10.18 11.28
CA THR A 77 -11.87 -9.68 12.63
C THR A 77 -13.16 -10.28 13.18
N SER A 78 -14.07 -10.72 12.31
CA SER A 78 -15.34 -11.36 12.71
C SER A 78 -15.17 -12.81 13.16
N VAL A 79 -14.05 -13.46 12.80
CA VAL A 79 -13.71 -14.83 13.20
C VAL A 79 -12.95 -14.86 14.53
N VAL A 80 -12.24 -13.78 14.85
CA VAL A 80 -11.46 -13.64 16.10
C VAL A 80 -12.33 -13.18 17.29
N GLY A 81 -13.54 -12.69 17.02
CA GLY A 81 -14.53 -12.25 18.03
C GLY A 81 -15.31 -13.37 18.71
#